data_AF-A0A7C5EH34-F1
#
_entry.id   AF-A0A7C5EH34-F1
#
_cell.length_a   1.000
_cell.length_b   1.000
_cell.length_c   1.000
_cell.angle_alpha   90.00
_cell.angle_beta   90.00
_cell.angle_gamma   90.00
#
_symmetry.space_group_name_H-M   'P 1'
#
loop_
_entity.id
_entity.type
_entity.pdbx_description
1 polymer ?
#
loop_
_entity_poly.entity_id
_entity_poly.type
_entity_poly.pdbx_seq_one_letter_code
_entity_poly.pdbx_strand_id
1 'polypeptide(L)'
;MQLRKRFAAIAAAALIAVLSGSTAAQLSLTTTFLNNNGQSGNMFDVVASTPIILSTFDVNVASGTWNIEVYTVIPDPNATGTMGSMQQNANTPTDPTQWNLVATVMNVTSAGPGNPTPLGAGIVSINLAAGETRGLYITVVGATTMNYTNGANFQGAAASDTNLTINEGFGVAYAFGGMFGGPTPGSASRIWNGTIYYGPALADDLWCEKLVTPVTPPDQCDVLGNAETVTVQVRNAGLNTIAAGTPVTFAYFVDNGAATFELHNLANTLMTGQTEQITFNGTIDLSTPGMHNVQVFLTYAPDQNAANDSISVNVNSPTPTYLSNYPVMESLDTFGAVPGSSAPPPLYEQETTDGATDWLFETAAAPNNGQPGSDHSGTGFYAYCDDTNTNESAVSLRSPCLDLAAIANPALKFWLYSNNTNTG
;
A
#
# COMPACT_ATOMS: atom_id res chain seq x y z
N MET A 1 -58.91 18.63 3.61
CA MET A 1 -57.51 19.07 3.59
C MET A 1 -56.67 18.00 4.27
N GLN A 2 -55.80 17.35 3.49
CA GLN A 2 -54.57 16.62 3.86
C GLN A 2 -54.41 15.35 3.02
N LEU A 3 -53.51 15.48 2.04
CA LEU A 3 -52.94 14.45 1.20
C LEU A 3 -52.33 13.33 2.07
N ARG A 4 -52.82 12.09 1.92
CA ARG A 4 -52.04 10.90 2.25
C ARG A 4 -51.11 10.62 1.07
N LYS A 5 -49.87 11.13 1.16
CA LYS A 5 -48.79 10.77 0.24
C LYS A 5 -48.45 9.28 0.40
N ARG A 6 -48.42 8.60 -0.73
CA ARG A 6 -48.06 7.19 -0.90
C ARG A 6 -46.57 7.02 -0.56
N PHE A 7 -46.24 6.17 0.40
CA PHE A 7 -44.90 5.60 0.51
C PHE A 7 -44.80 4.48 -0.52
N ALA A 8 -44.25 4.79 -1.69
CA ALA A 8 -43.76 3.78 -2.62
C ALA A 8 -42.33 3.43 -2.19
N ALA A 9 -42.16 2.21 -1.68
CA ALA A 9 -40.84 1.62 -1.52
C ALA A 9 -40.23 1.45 -2.92
N ILE A 10 -39.25 2.29 -3.25
CA ILE A 10 -38.38 2.05 -4.41
C ILE A 10 -37.31 1.09 -3.90
N ALA A 11 -37.54 -0.21 -4.13
CA ALA A 11 -36.47 -1.19 -4.12
C ALA A 11 -35.54 -0.84 -5.29
N ALA A 12 -34.35 -0.32 -4.98
CA ALA A 12 -33.27 -0.20 -5.94
C ALA A 12 -32.76 -1.62 -6.25
N ALA A 13 -33.44 -2.30 -7.16
CA ALA A 13 -32.86 -3.46 -7.83
C ALA A 13 -31.74 -2.92 -8.73
N ALA A 14 -30.50 -3.04 -8.24
CA ALA A 14 -29.32 -2.91 -9.09
C ALA A 14 -29.45 -3.92 -10.22
N LEU A 15 -29.81 -3.44 -11.41
CA LEU A 15 -29.76 -4.21 -12.63
C LEU A 15 -28.26 -4.39 -12.95
N ILE A 16 -27.64 -5.42 -12.35
CA ILE A 16 -26.36 -5.92 -12.81
C ILE A 16 -26.64 -6.52 -14.18
N ALA A 17 -26.43 -5.73 -15.23
CA ALA A 17 -26.29 -6.26 -16.56
C ALA A 17 -24.99 -7.07 -16.57
N VAL A 18 -25.09 -8.36 -16.26
CA VAL A 18 -24.05 -9.32 -16.61
C VAL A 18 -24.09 -9.44 -18.13
N LEU A 19 -23.47 -8.48 -18.82
CA LEU A 19 -23.00 -8.70 -20.17
C LEU A 19 -21.95 -9.80 -20.03
N SER A 20 -22.36 -11.02 -20.35
CA SER A 20 -21.46 -12.15 -20.53
C SER A 20 -20.55 -11.84 -21.71
N GLY A 21 -19.50 -11.05 -21.45
CA GLY A 21 -18.31 -11.04 -22.27
C GLY A 21 -17.81 -12.47 -22.32
N SER A 22 -17.58 -12.98 -23.52
CA SER A 22 -16.87 -14.24 -23.69
C SER A 22 -15.51 -14.09 -23.02
N THR A 23 -15.33 -14.65 -21.83
CA THR A 23 -14.03 -14.68 -21.18
C THR A 23 -13.10 -15.45 -22.11
N ALA A 24 -12.17 -14.74 -22.74
CA ALA A 24 -11.05 -15.41 -23.38
C ALA A 24 -10.38 -16.33 -22.35
N ALA A 25 -9.94 -17.50 -22.79
CA ALA A 25 -9.35 -18.48 -21.88
C ALA A 25 -8.16 -17.85 -21.16
N GLN A 26 -8.22 -17.81 -19.82
CA GLN A 26 -7.11 -17.41 -18.99
C GLN A 26 -5.96 -18.41 -19.19
N LEU A 27 -4.81 -17.89 -19.57
CA LEU A 27 -3.56 -18.61 -19.75
C LEU A 27 -2.69 -18.44 -18.48
N SER A 28 -1.69 -19.30 -18.35
CA SER A 28 -0.74 -19.23 -17.24
C SER A 28 0.65 -19.62 -17.68
N LEU A 29 1.67 -18.92 -17.20
CA LEU A 29 3.08 -19.27 -17.39
C LEU A 29 3.77 -19.36 -16.03
N THR A 30 4.29 -20.53 -15.72
CA THR A 30 5.03 -20.82 -14.49
C THR A 30 6.53 -20.87 -14.77
N THR A 31 7.34 -20.24 -13.93
CA THR A 31 8.80 -20.44 -13.94
C THR A 31 9.16 -21.74 -13.23
N THR A 32 9.04 -21.77 -11.91
CA THR A 32 9.25 -22.92 -11.03
C THR A 32 8.71 -22.62 -9.64
N PHE A 33 8.60 -23.64 -8.78
CA PHE A 33 8.36 -23.48 -7.35
C PHE A 33 9.48 -24.08 -6.50
N LEU A 34 10.67 -24.34 -7.05
CA LEU A 34 11.83 -24.73 -6.24
C LEU A 34 12.17 -23.66 -5.19
N ASN A 35 12.82 -24.04 -4.09
CA ASN A 35 12.99 -23.18 -2.91
C ASN A 35 14.46 -23.12 -2.40
N ASN A 36 15.39 -22.76 -3.29
CA ASN A 36 16.84 -22.78 -3.00
C ASN A 36 17.36 -21.53 -2.27
N ASN A 37 16.74 -20.37 -2.48
CA ASN A 37 17.17 -19.08 -1.93
C ASN A 37 15.94 -18.21 -1.61
N GLY A 38 16.13 -17.08 -0.93
CA GLY A 38 15.03 -16.16 -0.67
C GLY A 38 15.46 -14.77 -0.20
N GLN A 39 14.53 -13.83 -0.34
CA GLN A 39 14.58 -12.47 0.21
C GLN A 39 13.13 -12.01 0.39
N SER A 40 12.88 -10.71 0.42
CA SER A 40 11.55 -10.14 0.61
C SER A 40 10.79 -10.17 -0.70
N GLY A 41 11.45 -9.98 -1.84
CA GLY A 41 10.81 -10.06 -3.13
C GLY A 41 11.76 -10.33 -4.30
N ASN A 42 11.21 -10.31 -5.50
CA ASN A 42 11.94 -10.40 -6.76
C ASN A 42 11.54 -9.30 -7.73
N MET A 43 12.53 -8.68 -8.35
CA MET A 43 12.36 -7.83 -9.53
C MET A 43 12.68 -8.65 -10.77
N PHE A 44 11.74 -8.79 -11.70
CA PHE A 44 11.96 -9.41 -13.01
C PHE A 44 11.17 -8.70 -14.13
N ASP A 45 11.67 -8.80 -15.38
CA ASP A 45 10.95 -8.30 -16.55
C ASP A 45 10.09 -9.42 -17.15
N VAL A 46 8.98 -9.01 -17.75
CA VAL A 46 8.20 -9.83 -18.67
C VAL A 46 8.15 -9.18 -20.04
N VAL A 47 8.11 -9.99 -21.09
CA VAL A 47 8.03 -9.54 -22.48
C VAL A 47 6.82 -10.17 -23.15
N ALA A 48 5.89 -9.33 -23.59
CA ALA A 48 4.72 -9.75 -24.32
C ALA A 48 5.06 -9.96 -25.80
N SER A 49 4.82 -11.16 -26.33
CA SER A 49 4.95 -11.47 -27.77
C SER A 49 3.66 -11.22 -28.54
N THR A 50 2.52 -11.24 -27.83
CA THR A 50 1.20 -10.85 -28.31
C THR A 50 0.58 -9.86 -27.33
N PRO A 51 -0.47 -9.09 -27.70
CA PRO A 51 -1.13 -8.22 -26.75
C PRO A 51 -1.80 -9.05 -25.65
N ILE A 52 -1.40 -8.83 -24.39
CA ILE A 52 -1.89 -9.58 -23.23
C ILE A 52 -2.28 -8.66 -22.07
N ILE A 53 -3.11 -9.17 -21.17
CA ILE A 53 -3.39 -8.58 -19.85
C ILE A 53 -2.94 -9.53 -18.75
N LEU A 54 -2.13 -9.06 -17.80
CA LEU A 54 -1.82 -9.81 -16.57
C LEU A 54 -2.95 -9.58 -15.56
N SER A 55 -3.38 -10.67 -14.91
CA SER A 55 -4.59 -10.68 -14.06
C SER A 55 -4.31 -11.04 -12.60
N THR A 56 -3.37 -11.95 -12.35
CA THR A 56 -2.95 -12.36 -11.00
C THR A 56 -1.67 -13.20 -11.04
N PHE A 57 -1.17 -13.57 -9.86
CA PHE A 57 0.03 -14.35 -9.64
C PHE A 57 -0.19 -15.45 -8.59
N ASP A 58 0.53 -16.56 -8.75
CA ASP A 58 0.90 -17.43 -7.64
C ASP A 58 2.33 -17.12 -7.24
N VAL A 59 2.61 -17.08 -5.93
CA VAL A 59 3.94 -16.84 -5.37
C VAL A 59 4.46 -18.06 -4.60
N ASN A 60 5.78 -18.17 -4.47
CA ASN A 60 6.43 -19.15 -3.62
C ASN A 60 6.89 -18.49 -2.32
N VAL A 61 6.16 -18.71 -1.22
CA VAL A 61 6.44 -18.09 0.09
C VAL A 61 6.64 -19.13 1.17
N ALA A 62 7.50 -18.84 2.15
CA ALA A 62 7.63 -19.69 3.34
C ALA A 62 6.29 -19.84 4.09
N SER A 63 6.14 -20.91 4.88
CA SER A 63 4.93 -21.15 5.67
C SER A 63 4.65 -19.96 6.60
N GLY A 64 3.39 -19.51 6.64
CA GLY A 64 2.99 -18.34 7.41
C GLY A 64 1.83 -17.60 6.76
N THR A 65 1.49 -16.44 7.33
CA THR A 65 0.54 -15.49 6.74
C THR A 65 1.29 -14.20 6.44
N TRP A 66 1.17 -13.71 5.21
CA TRP A 66 2.00 -12.62 4.70
C TRP A 66 1.15 -11.59 3.97
N ASN A 67 1.58 -10.32 4.00
CA ASN A 67 1.06 -9.30 3.11
C ASN A 67 1.97 -9.20 1.89
N ILE A 68 1.39 -9.16 0.69
CA ILE A 68 2.13 -9.15 -0.57
C ILE A 68 1.82 -7.86 -1.32
N GLU A 69 2.85 -7.20 -1.82
CA GLU A 69 2.72 -6.06 -2.70
C GLU A 69 3.22 -6.43 -4.10
N VAL A 70 2.52 -5.92 -5.10
CA VAL A 70 2.90 -6.02 -6.51
C VAL A 70 3.10 -4.62 -7.03
N TYR A 71 4.28 -4.35 -7.55
CA TYR A 71 4.63 -3.10 -8.22
C TYR A 71 4.94 -3.35 -9.69
N THR A 72 4.78 -2.31 -10.49
CA THR A 72 5.17 -2.32 -11.89
C THR A 72 5.82 -1.01 -12.33
N VAL A 73 6.79 -1.09 -13.24
CA VAL A 73 7.42 0.07 -13.89
C VAL A 73 6.78 0.30 -15.26
N ILE A 74 6.33 1.53 -15.50
CA ILE A 74 6.06 2.00 -16.86
C ILE A 74 7.40 2.53 -17.41
N PRO A 75 7.93 1.99 -18.53
CA PRO A 75 9.20 2.43 -19.11
C PRO A 75 9.19 3.95 -19.37
N ASP A 76 10.29 4.64 -19.05
CA ASP A 76 10.50 6.03 -19.47
C ASP A 76 10.55 6.05 -21.00
N PRO A 77 9.66 6.80 -21.68
CA PRO A 77 9.67 6.90 -23.14
C PRO A 77 10.98 7.48 -23.71
N ASN A 78 11.83 8.08 -22.87
CA ASN A 78 13.12 8.65 -23.25
C ASN A 78 14.33 7.74 -22.93
N ALA A 79 14.11 6.56 -22.35
CA ALA A 79 15.19 5.63 -22.06
C ALA A 79 15.75 5.02 -23.36
N THR A 80 16.98 5.38 -23.73
CA THR A 80 17.67 4.82 -24.90
C THR A 80 18.46 3.56 -24.54
N GLY A 81 17.99 2.38 -24.96
CA GLY A 81 18.74 1.11 -24.85
C GLY A 81 17.85 -0.13 -24.79
N THR A 82 18.39 -1.30 -25.18
CA THR A 82 17.77 -2.63 -25.03
C THR A 82 17.85 -3.11 -23.57
N MET A 83 17.50 -2.25 -22.63
CA MET A 83 17.62 -2.52 -21.20
C MET A 83 16.23 -2.78 -20.65
N GLY A 84 16.03 -3.96 -20.06
CA GLY A 84 14.81 -4.29 -19.33
C GLY A 84 14.37 -3.18 -18.37
N SER A 85 13.06 -3.02 -18.20
CA SER A 85 12.46 -1.83 -17.58
C SER A 85 12.89 -1.60 -16.12
N MET A 86 13.37 -2.64 -15.45
CA MET A 86 13.84 -2.61 -14.07
C MET A 86 15.24 -2.00 -13.89
N GLN A 87 15.94 -1.63 -14.96
CA GLN A 87 17.33 -1.21 -14.89
C GLN A 87 17.57 0.16 -15.54
N GLN A 88 16.66 1.12 -15.36
CA GLN A 88 16.80 2.46 -15.94
C GLN A 88 18.05 3.23 -15.50
N ASN A 89 18.83 2.72 -14.54
CA ASN A 89 20.27 2.96 -14.52
C ASN A 89 21.00 1.72 -13.95
N ALA A 90 22.27 1.54 -14.32
CA ALA A 90 23.02 0.34 -13.98
C ALA A 90 23.31 0.14 -12.47
N ASN A 91 22.84 1.04 -11.57
CA ASN A 91 23.19 1.06 -10.14
C ASN A 91 22.04 1.37 -9.14
N THR A 92 20.81 1.66 -9.57
CA THR A 92 19.66 2.05 -8.70
C THR A 92 18.28 1.62 -9.26
N PRO A 93 17.99 0.32 -9.41
CA PRO A 93 16.60 -0.21 -9.48
C PRO A 93 15.76 0.03 -8.21
N THR A 94 16.40 0.58 -7.17
CA THR A 94 15.88 0.79 -5.83
C THR A 94 15.16 2.11 -5.63
N ASP A 95 15.00 2.94 -6.67
CA ASP A 95 14.24 4.19 -6.55
C ASP A 95 12.74 3.88 -6.56
N PRO A 96 12.05 3.96 -5.40
CA PRO A 96 10.63 3.62 -5.32
C PRO A 96 9.75 4.56 -6.17
N THR A 97 10.24 5.76 -6.52
CA THR A 97 9.46 6.74 -7.30
C THR A 97 9.23 6.32 -8.75
N GLN A 98 10.02 5.35 -9.24
CA GLN A 98 9.87 4.79 -10.59
C GLN A 98 8.85 3.63 -10.64
N TRP A 99 8.49 3.08 -9.48
CA TRP A 99 7.60 1.93 -9.36
C TRP A 99 6.20 2.35 -8.93
N ASN A 100 5.20 1.86 -9.64
CA ASN A 100 3.80 2.03 -9.25
C ASN A 100 3.33 0.80 -8.49
N LEU A 101 2.87 0.97 -7.25
CA LEU A 101 2.14 -0.07 -6.52
C LEU A 101 0.82 -0.33 -7.22
N VAL A 102 0.59 -1.56 -7.69
CA VAL A 102 -0.63 -1.96 -8.40
C VAL A 102 -1.55 -2.85 -7.58
N ALA A 103 -1.03 -3.51 -6.54
CA ALA A 103 -1.84 -4.32 -5.63
C ALA A 103 -1.17 -4.48 -4.27
N THR A 104 -1.97 -4.45 -3.20
CA THR A 104 -1.61 -4.96 -1.88
C THR A 104 -2.60 -6.05 -1.50
N VAL A 105 -2.12 -7.27 -1.30
CA VAL A 105 -2.93 -8.43 -0.90
C VAL A 105 -2.64 -8.74 0.55
N MET A 106 -3.64 -8.56 1.40
CA MET A 106 -3.52 -8.72 2.85
C MET A 106 -3.78 -10.17 3.27
N ASN A 107 -3.05 -10.62 4.30
CA ASN A 107 -3.28 -11.89 5.00
C ASN A 107 -3.25 -13.14 4.10
N VAL A 108 -2.34 -13.19 3.12
CA VAL A 108 -2.13 -14.33 2.25
C VAL A 108 -1.59 -15.50 3.06
N THR A 109 -2.36 -16.58 3.17
CA THR A 109 -1.94 -17.81 3.84
C THR A 109 -1.11 -18.67 2.89
N SER A 110 0.17 -18.88 3.22
CA SER A 110 1.09 -19.69 2.41
C SER A 110 0.65 -21.15 2.26
N ALA A 111 0.75 -21.69 1.05
CA ALA A 111 0.61 -23.13 0.77
C ALA A 111 1.85 -23.96 1.16
N GLY A 112 2.85 -23.32 1.78
CA GLY A 112 4.14 -23.89 2.15
C GLY A 112 5.21 -23.69 1.06
N PRO A 113 6.51 -23.64 1.44
CA PRO A 113 7.59 -23.50 0.49
C PRO A 113 7.57 -24.66 -0.51
N GLY A 114 7.74 -24.37 -1.80
CA GLY A 114 7.67 -25.41 -2.83
C GLY A 114 6.34 -25.50 -3.56
N ASN A 115 5.30 -24.83 -3.05
CA ASN A 115 3.94 -24.92 -3.58
C ASN A 115 3.44 -23.54 -4.05
N PRO A 116 2.57 -23.50 -5.08
CA PRO A 116 1.89 -22.28 -5.50
C PRO A 116 1.01 -21.73 -4.39
N THR A 117 1.25 -20.49 -3.98
CA THR A 117 0.38 -19.73 -3.08
C THR A 117 -0.37 -18.67 -3.91
N PRO A 118 -1.68 -18.84 -4.15
CA PRO A 118 -2.46 -17.89 -4.96
C PRO A 118 -2.68 -16.56 -4.25
N LEU A 119 -2.55 -15.46 -4.99
CA LEU A 119 -2.85 -14.12 -4.46
C LEU A 119 -4.33 -13.71 -4.63
N GLY A 120 -5.16 -14.54 -5.27
CA GLY A 120 -6.58 -14.25 -5.54
C GLY A 120 -6.83 -13.78 -6.98
N ALA A 121 -8.06 -13.84 -7.46
CA ALA A 121 -8.37 -13.49 -8.85
C ALA A 121 -8.43 -11.97 -9.07
N GLY A 122 -7.91 -11.50 -10.21
CA GLY A 122 -8.10 -10.11 -10.66
C GLY A 122 -7.46 -9.05 -9.78
N ILE A 123 -6.39 -9.39 -9.04
CA ILE A 123 -5.70 -8.43 -8.17
C ILE A 123 -4.96 -7.34 -8.96
N VAL A 124 -4.72 -7.56 -10.27
CA VAL A 124 -4.10 -6.60 -11.16
C VAL A 124 -4.81 -6.58 -12.53
N SER A 125 -4.74 -5.43 -13.21
CA SER A 125 -5.04 -5.28 -14.65
C SER A 125 -3.87 -4.57 -15.32
N ILE A 126 -2.88 -5.33 -15.78
CA ILE A 126 -1.70 -4.79 -16.47
C ILE A 126 -1.77 -5.21 -17.93
N ASN A 127 -2.20 -4.32 -18.83
CA ASN A 127 -2.11 -4.56 -20.27
C ASN A 127 -0.68 -4.32 -20.78
N LEU A 128 -0.27 -5.19 -21.70
CA LEU A 128 0.96 -5.10 -22.45
C LEU A 128 0.65 -5.22 -23.94
N ALA A 129 1.18 -4.30 -24.74
CA ALA A 129 1.18 -4.41 -26.18
C ALA A 129 2.15 -5.49 -26.67
N ALA A 130 1.99 -5.96 -27.91
CA ALA A 130 2.96 -6.88 -28.50
C ALA A 130 4.35 -6.22 -28.62
N GLY A 131 5.39 -6.93 -28.17
CA GLY A 131 6.76 -6.46 -28.09
C GLY A 131 7.07 -5.63 -26.84
N GLU A 132 6.09 -5.36 -25.99
CA GLU A 132 6.28 -4.56 -24.79
C GLU A 132 7.00 -5.35 -23.69
N THR A 133 7.98 -4.70 -23.06
CA THR A 133 8.64 -5.17 -21.84
C THR A 133 8.07 -4.45 -20.63
N ARG A 134 7.69 -5.20 -19.59
CA ARG A 134 7.20 -4.65 -18.32
C ARG A 134 7.97 -5.21 -17.14
N GLY A 135 8.32 -4.35 -16.21
CA GLY A 135 9.02 -4.70 -14.98
C GLY A 135 8.01 -4.98 -13.89
N LEU A 136 8.22 -6.07 -13.17
CA LEU A 136 7.40 -6.48 -12.05
C LEU A 136 8.29 -6.59 -10.81
N TYR A 137 7.77 -6.12 -9.70
CA TYR A 137 8.34 -6.35 -8.38
C TYR A 137 7.27 -6.92 -7.47
N ILE A 138 7.46 -8.18 -7.07
CA ILE A 138 6.53 -8.88 -6.18
C ILE A 138 7.27 -9.10 -4.87
N THR A 139 6.71 -8.62 -3.77
CA THR A 139 7.40 -8.57 -2.47
C THR A 139 6.50 -8.84 -1.29
N VAL A 140 7.09 -9.42 -0.26
CA VAL A 140 6.50 -9.61 1.05
C VAL A 140 6.80 -8.38 1.91
N VAL A 141 5.78 -7.84 2.56
CA VAL A 141 5.92 -6.68 3.45
C VAL A 141 6.67 -7.08 4.72
N GLY A 142 7.83 -6.47 4.94
CA GLY A 142 8.58 -6.55 6.20
C GLY A 142 9.17 -7.93 6.55
N ALA A 143 9.27 -8.87 5.60
CA ALA A 143 9.81 -10.21 5.87
C ALA A 143 10.59 -10.79 4.69
N THR A 144 11.60 -11.62 4.97
CA THR A 144 12.47 -12.27 3.97
C THR A 144 12.01 -13.68 3.63
N THR A 145 10.77 -13.82 3.14
CA THR A 145 10.09 -15.13 2.99
C THR A 145 9.71 -15.49 1.56
N MET A 146 9.99 -14.62 0.59
CA MET A 146 9.84 -14.92 -0.83
C MET A 146 10.96 -15.85 -1.29
N ASN A 147 10.58 -17.06 -1.73
CA ASN A 147 11.52 -18.05 -2.25
C ASN A 147 11.77 -17.82 -3.74
N TYR A 148 13.02 -17.88 -4.15
CA TYR A 148 13.45 -17.82 -5.54
C TYR A 148 14.63 -18.77 -5.80
N THR A 149 15.04 -18.93 -7.05
CA THR A 149 16.22 -19.73 -7.43
C THR A 149 17.31 -18.87 -8.05
N ASN A 150 18.54 -19.38 -8.03
CA ASN A 150 19.64 -18.77 -8.75
C ASN A 150 19.45 -19.03 -10.25
N GLY A 151 19.48 -17.97 -11.03
CA GLY A 151 19.49 -17.98 -12.48
C GLY A 151 20.90 -17.97 -13.06
N ALA A 152 21.00 -18.16 -14.37
CA ALA A 152 22.27 -18.24 -15.09
C ALA A 152 22.62 -16.94 -15.82
N ASN A 153 21.63 -16.25 -16.37
CA ASN A 153 21.82 -15.13 -17.29
C ASN A 153 20.83 -14.02 -16.94
N PHE A 154 21.34 -12.92 -16.40
CA PHE A 154 20.53 -11.74 -16.13
C PHE A 154 19.79 -11.28 -17.40
N GLN A 155 18.47 -11.05 -17.29
CA GLN A 155 17.54 -10.81 -18.40
C GLN A 155 17.43 -11.92 -19.45
N GLY A 156 17.97 -13.11 -19.19
CA GLY A 156 17.68 -14.31 -19.95
C GLY A 156 16.26 -14.81 -19.68
N ALA A 157 15.70 -15.61 -20.59
CA ALA A 157 14.38 -16.19 -20.40
C ALA A 157 14.41 -17.27 -19.31
N ALA A 158 13.67 -17.06 -18.22
CA ALA A 158 13.41 -18.06 -17.18
C ALA A 158 12.29 -19.03 -17.60
N ALA A 159 11.25 -18.50 -18.27
CA ALA A 159 10.17 -19.27 -18.87
C ALA A 159 9.62 -18.50 -20.08
N SER A 160 9.08 -19.22 -21.07
CA SER A 160 8.52 -18.60 -22.27
C SER A 160 7.47 -19.50 -22.91
N ASP A 161 6.42 -18.88 -23.43
CA ASP A 161 5.45 -19.47 -24.35
C ASP A 161 5.25 -18.58 -25.59
N THR A 162 4.20 -18.81 -26.38
CA THR A 162 3.96 -18.05 -27.62
C THR A 162 3.50 -16.59 -27.38
N ASN A 163 3.10 -16.24 -26.17
CA ASN A 163 2.51 -14.95 -25.80
C ASN A 163 3.35 -14.17 -24.80
N LEU A 164 4.04 -14.85 -23.88
CA LEU A 164 4.73 -14.24 -22.76
C LEU A 164 6.10 -14.88 -22.53
N THR A 165 7.09 -14.05 -22.24
CA THR A 165 8.38 -14.48 -21.68
C THR A 165 8.57 -13.85 -20.31
N ILE A 166 8.98 -14.65 -19.32
CA ILE A 166 9.40 -14.20 -17.98
C ILE A 166 10.92 -14.27 -17.95
N ASN A 167 11.57 -13.16 -17.64
CA ASN A 167 13.03 -13.08 -17.61
C ASN A 167 13.58 -13.28 -16.19
N GLU A 168 14.86 -13.67 -16.10
CA GLU A 168 15.60 -13.64 -14.85
C GLU A 168 15.89 -12.18 -14.44
N GLY A 169 15.98 -11.93 -13.13
CA GLY A 169 16.23 -10.61 -12.57
C GLY A 169 16.99 -10.67 -11.24
N PHE A 170 16.39 -10.08 -10.21
CA PHE A 170 17.01 -9.86 -8.90
C PHE A 170 16.17 -10.43 -7.76
N GLY A 171 16.82 -10.77 -6.65
CA GLY A 171 16.21 -10.83 -5.33
C GLY A 171 16.39 -9.47 -4.66
N VAL A 172 15.41 -9.02 -3.88
CA VAL A 172 15.39 -7.65 -3.34
C VAL A 172 14.91 -7.66 -1.89
N ALA A 173 15.61 -6.93 -1.03
CA ALA A 173 15.16 -6.67 0.34
C ALA A 173 14.03 -5.63 0.36
N TYR A 174 13.07 -5.78 1.27
CA TYR A 174 11.92 -4.89 1.34
C TYR A 174 12.31 -3.44 1.68
N ALA A 175 11.61 -2.42 1.18
CA ALA A 175 10.71 -2.47 0.01
C ALA A 175 11.51 -2.29 -1.30
N PHE A 176 12.60 -1.53 -1.27
CA PHE A 176 13.48 -1.33 -2.42
C PHE A 176 14.94 -1.30 -1.94
N GLY A 177 15.28 -2.25 -1.06
CA GLY A 177 16.56 -2.33 -0.37
C GLY A 177 17.65 -3.05 -1.16
N GLY A 178 18.53 -3.76 -0.43
CA GLY A 178 19.65 -4.50 -1.01
C GLY A 178 19.22 -5.48 -2.10
N MET A 179 19.95 -5.46 -3.22
CA MET A 179 19.70 -6.30 -4.38
C MET A 179 20.67 -7.47 -4.46
N PHE A 180 20.17 -8.63 -4.88
CA PHE A 180 20.90 -9.88 -4.96
C PHE A 180 20.81 -10.46 -6.37
N GLY A 181 21.96 -10.68 -7.00
CA GLY A 181 22.08 -11.01 -8.42
C GLY A 181 22.28 -9.76 -9.28
N GLY A 182 22.29 -9.91 -10.61
CA GLY A 182 22.40 -8.76 -11.53
C GLY A 182 23.41 -8.92 -12.65
N PRO A 183 23.68 -7.83 -13.40
CA PRO A 183 24.59 -7.85 -14.55
C PRO A 183 26.07 -7.95 -14.16
N THR A 184 26.40 -7.84 -12.87
CA THR A 184 27.79 -7.90 -12.39
C THR A 184 28.38 -9.27 -12.73
N PRO A 185 29.45 -9.32 -13.55
CA PRO A 185 30.09 -10.58 -13.92
C PRO A 185 30.45 -11.42 -12.69
N GLY A 186 29.99 -12.66 -12.65
CA GLY A 186 30.23 -13.59 -11.52
C GLY A 186 29.11 -13.64 -10.47
N SER A 187 28.11 -12.76 -10.54
CA SER A 187 26.88 -12.88 -9.74
C SER A 187 25.82 -13.65 -10.53
N ALA A 188 25.36 -14.80 -10.01
CA ALA A 188 24.19 -15.47 -10.58
C ALA A 188 22.99 -14.52 -10.56
N SER A 189 22.13 -14.54 -11.59
CA SER A 189 20.84 -13.82 -11.57
C SER A 189 19.86 -14.52 -10.61
N ARG A 190 18.63 -14.02 -10.46
CA ARG A 190 17.57 -14.65 -9.68
C ARG A 190 16.34 -14.86 -10.56
N ILE A 191 15.83 -16.07 -10.54
CA ILE A 191 14.57 -16.42 -11.19
C ILE A 191 13.48 -16.26 -10.14
N TRP A 192 12.48 -15.41 -10.42
CA TRP A 192 11.26 -15.39 -9.59
C TRP A 192 10.53 -16.72 -9.74
N ASN A 193 10.09 -17.30 -8.62
CA ASN A 193 9.46 -18.61 -8.58
C ASN A 193 7.97 -18.46 -8.35
N GLY A 194 7.21 -18.52 -9.44
CA GLY A 194 5.77 -18.32 -9.40
C GLY A 194 5.09 -18.60 -10.73
N THR A 195 3.79 -18.32 -10.76
CA THR A 195 2.94 -18.41 -11.95
C THR A 195 2.34 -17.05 -12.24
N ILE A 196 2.39 -16.60 -13.50
CA ILE A 196 1.65 -15.43 -13.98
C ILE A 196 0.40 -15.92 -14.71
N TYR A 197 -0.77 -15.41 -14.33
CA TYR A 197 -2.02 -15.63 -15.02
C TYR A 197 -2.37 -14.45 -15.91
N TYR A 198 -2.62 -14.70 -17.18
CA TYR A 198 -2.82 -13.66 -18.18
C TYR A 198 -3.87 -14.06 -19.22
N GLY A 199 -4.33 -13.11 -20.03
CA GLY A 199 -5.27 -13.34 -21.14
C GLY A 199 -4.98 -12.40 -22.30
N PRO A 200 -5.81 -12.40 -23.36
CA PRO A 200 -5.72 -11.38 -24.41
C PRO A 200 -5.89 -9.97 -23.84
N ALA A 201 -5.11 -9.02 -24.36
CA ALA A 201 -5.22 -7.63 -23.94
C ALA A 201 -6.62 -7.06 -24.18
N LEU A 202 -6.95 -6.04 -23.39
CA LEU A 202 -8.17 -5.27 -23.51
C LEU A 202 -7.89 -3.99 -24.28
N ALA A 203 -8.73 -3.71 -25.27
CA ALA A 203 -8.65 -2.50 -26.08
C ALA A 203 -9.07 -1.29 -25.24
N ASP A 204 -10.20 -1.38 -24.53
CA ASP A 204 -10.77 -0.30 -23.75
C ASP A 204 -11.02 -0.80 -22.31
N ASP A 205 -10.34 -0.22 -21.33
CA ASP A 205 -10.45 -0.57 -19.90
C ASP A 205 -10.06 0.68 -19.07
N LEU A 206 -11.00 1.21 -18.31
CA LEU A 206 -10.84 2.32 -17.39
C LEU A 206 -11.01 1.80 -15.96
N TRP A 207 -9.89 1.56 -15.30
CA TRP A 207 -9.86 1.01 -13.95
C TRP A 207 -10.10 2.10 -12.89
N CYS A 208 -11.04 1.85 -11.98
CA CYS A 208 -11.15 2.54 -10.69
C CYS A 208 -10.01 2.13 -9.74
N GLU A 209 -8.85 2.76 -9.88
CA GLU A 209 -7.58 2.30 -9.30
C GLU A 209 -7.48 2.49 -7.77
N LYS A 210 -7.81 3.69 -7.27
CA LYS A 210 -7.54 4.04 -5.87
C LYS A 210 -8.49 5.12 -5.34
N LEU A 211 -8.94 4.96 -4.10
CA LEU A 211 -9.55 6.05 -3.33
C LEU A 211 -8.43 6.98 -2.81
N VAL A 212 -8.46 8.25 -3.23
CA VAL A 212 -7.48 9.27 -2.84
C VAL A 212 -7.94 10.01 -1.58
N THR A 213 -9.23 10.37 -1.51
CA THR A 213 -9.86 10.88 -0.30
C THR A 213 -11.30 10.35 -0.19
N PRO A 214 -11.83 10.19 1.03
CA PRO A 214 -11.15 10.39 2.30
C PRO A 214 -10.16 9.27 2.62
N VAL A 215 -9.22 9.55 3.52
CA VAL A 215 -8.26 8.58 4.07
C VAL A 215 -8.48 8.45 5.57
N THR A 216 -8.15 7.29 6.13
CA THR A 216 -8.06 7.15 7.59
C THR A 216 -7.05 8.19 8.11
N PRO A 217 -7.44 9.07 9.03
CA PRO A 217 -6.52 10.03 9.62
C PRO A 217 -5.31 9.32 10.23
N PRO A 218 -4.09 9.86 10.03
CA PRO A 218 -2.87 9.23 10.54
C PRO A 218 -2.75 9.31 12.06
N ASP A 219 -3.50 10.21 12.70
CA ASP A 219 -3.58 10.34 14.15
C ASP A 219 -5.02 10.21 14.66
N GLN A 220 -5.15 9.91 15.95
CA GLN A 220 -6.45 9.69 16.59
C GLN A 220 -7.20 10.98 16.95
N CYS A 221 -6.59 12.15 16.71
CA CYS A 221 -7.12 13.45 17.10
C CYS A 221 -7.83 14.16 15.96
N ASP A 222 -7.43 13.84 14.73
CA ASP A 222 -8.07 14.25 13.50
C ASP A 222 -9.34 13.43 13.29
N VAL A 223 -10.50 14.02 13.57
CA VAL A 223 -11.80 13.43 13.27
C VAL A 223 -12.24 13.78 11.86
N LEU A 224 -12.83 12.81 11.18
CA LEU A 224 -13.56 13.06 9.95
C LEU A 224 -14.89 13.73 10.28
N GLY A 225 -15.34 14.62 9.40
CA GLY A 225 -16.54 15.43 9.55
C GLY A 225 -17.74 14.88 8.77
N ASN A 226 -18.78 15.70 8.71
CA ASN A 226 -20.03 15.38 8.00
C ASN A 226 -20.03 15.77 6.52
N ALA A 227 -18.89 16.25 6.00
CA ALA A 227 -18.73 16.74 4.65
C ALA A 227 -17.32 16.46 4.11
N GLU A 228 -16.98 15.18 4.01
CA GLU A 228 -15.71 14.72 3.45
C GLU A 228 -15.73 14.67 1.92
N THR A 229 -14.65 15.11 1.29
CA THR A 229 -14.50 15.07 -0.17
C THR A 229 -14.18 13.65 -0.64
N VAL A 230 -14.88 13.20 -1.68
CA VAL A 230 -14.56 11.94 -2.34
C VAL A 230 -13.70 12.27 -3.57
N THR A 231 -12.52 11.68 -3.63
CA THR A 231 -11.64 11.77 -4.81
C THR A 231 -11.13 10.37 -5.13
N VAL A 232 -11.27 9.96 -6.38
CA VAL A 232 -10.80 8.66 -6.88
C VAL A 232 -9.76 8.87 -7.96
N GLN A 233 -8.74 8.03 -8.01
CA GLN A 233 -7.81 7.94 -9.12
C GLN A 233 -8.31 6.84 -10.07
N VAL A 234 -8.46 7.19 -11.34
CA VAL A 234 -8.75 6.25 -12.42
C VAL A 234 -7.52 6.06 -13.28
N ARG A 235 -7.39 4.88 -13.89
CA ARG A 235 -6.29 4.53 -14.81
C ARG A 235 -6.87 4.03 -16.13
N ASN A 236 -6.34 4.51 -17.25
CA ASN A 236 -6.57 3.81 -18.52
C ASN A 236 -5.75 2.52 -18.50
N ALA A 237 -6.38 1.40 -18.17
CA ALA A 237 -5.76 0.10 -18.20
C ALA A 237 -5.79 -0.52 -19.60
N GLY A 238 -6.59 -0.03 -20.56
CA GLY A 238 -6.67 -0.53 -21.92
C GLY A 238 -5.55 -0.06 -22.87
N LEU A 239 -5.49 -0.66 -24.07
CA LEU A 239 -4.54 -0.28 -25.12
C LEU A 239 -4.94 0.96 -25.93
N ASN A 240 -6.23 1.28 -25.99
CA ASN A 240 -6.73 2.45 -26.70
C ASN A 240 -6.58 3.70 -25.83
N THR A 241 -6.22 4.81 -26.48
CA THR A 241 -6.20 6.12 -25.81
C THR A 241 -7.62 6.61 -25.57
N ILE A 242 -7.92 7.04 -24.34
CA ILE A 242 -9.19 7.66 -23.97
C ILE A 242 -9.04 9.18 -24.10
N ALA A 243 -9.84 9.81 -24.98
CA ALA A 243 -9.71 11.23 -25.27
C ALA A 243 -10.19 12.12 -24.11
N ALA A 244 -9.57 13.28 -23.92
CA ALA A 244 -10.12 14.34 -23.07
C ALA A 244 -11.55 14.70 -23.48
N GLY A 245 -12.39 15.02 -22.51
CA GLY A 245 -13.82 15.29 -22.69
C GLY A 245 -14.70 14.04 -22.75
N THR A 246 -14.12 12.83 -22.67
CA THR A 246 -14.90 11.58 -22.63
C THR A 246 -15.77 11.55 -21.38
N PRO A 247 -17.10 11.37 -21.52
CA PRO A 247 -18.01 11.30 -20.37
C PRO A 247 -17.92 9.93 -19.70
N VAL A 248 -17.75 9.93 -18.38
CA VAL A 248 -17.77 8.73 -17.53
C VAL A 248 -18.76 8.97 -16.40
N THR A 249 -19.66 8.01 -16.17
CA THR A 249 -20.58 8.09 -15.03
C THR A 249 -19.92 7.43 -13.83
N PHE A 250 -19.85 8.16 -12.73
CA PHE A 250 -19.36 7.64 -11.46
C PHE A 250 -20.49 7.54 -10.46
N ALA A 251 -20.38 6.58 -9.54
CA ALA A 251 -21.25 6.46 -8.39
C ALA A 251 -20.43 6.25 -7.13
N TYR A 252 -20.87 6.83 -6.01
CA TYR A 252 -20.27 6.57 -4.71
C TYR A 252 -21.33 6.42 -3.62
N PHE A 253 -21.00 5.65 -2.59
CA PHE A 253 -21.78 5.60 -1.35
C PHE A 253 -20.88 5.20 -0.17
N VAL A 254 -21.41 5.46 1.03
CA VAL A 254 -20.80 5.06 2.29
C VAL A 254 -21.70 4.07 3.00
N ASP A 255 -21.10 3.00 3.54
CA ASP A 255 -21.77 1.91 4.24
C ASP A 255 -22.95 1.34 3.45
N ASN A 256 -24.15 1.35 4.03
CA ASN A 256 -25.39 0.92 3.38
C ASN A 256 -26.24 2.12 2.92
N GLY A 257 -25.58 3.27 2.70
CA GLY A 257 -26.21 4.51 2.23
C GLY A 257 -26.69 4.44 0.79
N ALA A 258 -27.43 5.46 0.37
CA ALA A 258 -27.86 5.59 -1.02
C ALA A 258 -26.67 6.01 -1.91
N ALA A 259 -26.58 5.42 -3.11
CA ALA A 259 -25.61 5.83 -4.12
C ALA A 259 -25.94 7.21 -4.70
N THR A 260 -24.92 8.06 -4.74
CA THR A 260 -24.93 9.32 -5.47
C THR A 260 -24.25 9.10 -6.81
N PHE A 261 -24.88 9.55 -7.89
CA PHE A 261 -24.38 9.43 -9.26
C PHE A 261 -23.95 10.80 -9.79
N GLU A 262 -22.77 10.86 -10.41
CA GLU A 262 -22.25 12.06 -11.05
C GLU A 262 -21.68 11.72 -12.43
N LEU A 263 -21.92 12.59 -13.40
CA LEU A 263 -21.27 12.52 -14.69
C LEU A 263 -20.03 13.43 -14.67
N HIS A 264 -18.87 12.85 -14.90
CA HIS A 264 -17.61 13.58 -15.02
C HIS A 264 -17.03 13.38 -16.42
N ASN A 265 -16.48 14.45 -16.98
CA ASN A 265 -15.69 14.35 -18.22
C ASN A 265 -14.22 14.27 -17.85
N LEU A 266 -13.48 13.34 -18.44
CA LEU A 266 -12.03 13.29 -18.27
C LEU A 266 -11.41 14.61 -18.75
N ALA A 267 -10.62 15.26 -17.89
CA ALA A 267 -9.97 16.52 -18.20
C ALA A 267 -8.80 16.32 -19.16
N ASN A 268 -8.10 15.18 -19.08
CA ASN A 268 -6.93 14.87 -19.87
C ASN A 268 -7.18 13.68 -20.80
N THR A 269 -6.38 13.62 -21.87
CA THR A 269 -6.30 12.42 -22.71
C THR A 269 -5.44 11.38 -21.99
N LEU A 270 -6.04 10.23 -21.68
CA LEU A 270 -5.37 9.13 -20.99
C LEU A 270 -4.84 8.12 -22.01
N MET A 271 -3.52 8.13 -22.22
CA MET A 271 -2.82 7.03 -22.89
C MET A 271 -2.78 5.79 -21.97
N THR A 272 -2.45 4.62 -22.51
CA THR A 272 -2.32 3.39 -21.72
C THR A 272 -1.43 3.59 -20.49
N GLY A 273 -1.93 3.15 -19.34
CA GLY A 273 -1.29 3.28 -18.04
C GLY A 273 -1.36 4.68 -17.41
N GLN A 274 -1.83 5.72 -18.10
CA GLN A 274 -1.98 7.05 -17.50
C GLN A 274 -3.17 7.10 -16.53
N THR A 275 -3.08 8.02 -15.57
CA THR A 275 -4.07 8.18 -14.51
C THR A 275 -4.64 9.59 -14.46
N GLU A 276 -5.83 9.74 -13.89
CA GLU A 276 -6.45 11.02 -13.58
C GLU A 276 -7.21 10.93 -12.26
N GLN A 277 -7.23 12.02 -11.48
CA GLN A 277 -8.06 12.11 -10.28
C GLN A 277 -9.39 12.77 -10.59
N ILE A 278 -10.48 12.12 -10.18
CA ILE A 278 -11.85 12.61 -10.28
C ILE A 278 -12.32 12.97 -8.88
N THR A 279 -12.67 14.25 -8.67
CA THR A 279 -13.21 14.74 -7.41
C THR A 279 -14.71 14.97 -7.57
N PHE A 280 -15.50 14.30 -6.73
CA PHE A 280 -16.95 14.42 -6.73
C PHE A 280 -17.41 15.78 -6.21
N ASN A 281 -18.55 16.27 -6.70
CA ASN A 281 -19.13 17.52 -6.24
C ASN A 281 -19.85 17.34 -4.89
N GLY A 282 -20.43 16.16 -4.67
CA GLY A 282 -21.03 15.81 -3.39
C GLY A 282 -19.98 15.36 -2.36
N THR A 283 -20.40 15.37 -1.11
CA THR A 283 -19.60 14.95 0.05
C THR A 283 -20.23 13.72 0.71
N ILE A 284 -19.47 13.06 1.58
CA ILE A 284 -19.97 12.00 2.47
C ILE A 284 -19.86 12.41 3.94
N ASP A 285 -20.70 11.83 4.79
CA ASP A 285 -20.66 12.02 6.24
C ASP A 285 -19.91 10.84 6.87
N LEU A 286 -18.76 11.13 7.47
CA LEU A 286 -17.92 10.20 8.23
C LEU A 286 -17.76 10.66 9.69
N SER A 287 -18.67 11.51 10.17
CA SER A 287 -18.58 12.15 11.49
C SER A 287 -18.85 11.20 12.65
N THR A 288 -19.51 10.06 12.38
CA THR A 288 -19.70 9.02 13.39
C THR A 288 -18.41 8.22 13.56
N PRO A 289 -17.86 8.11 14.78
CA PRO A 289 -16.65 7.32 14.95
C PRO A 289 -16.86 5.83 14.62
N GLY A 290 -15.84 5.22 14.01
CA GLY A 290 -15.83 3.81 13.61
C GLY A 290 -15.36 3.60 12.18
N MET A 291 -15.43 2.34 11.75
CA MET A 291 -15.10 1.94 10.39
C MET A 291 -16.26 2.25 9.44
N HIS A 292 -15.97 3.02 8.41
CA HIS A 292 -16.88 3.30 7.31
C HIS A 292 -16.39 2.63 6.03
N ASN A 293 -17.28 1.96 5.31
CA ASN A 293 -16.95 1.41 4.00
C ASN A 293 -17.31 2.43 2.91
N VAL A 294 -16.30 3.02 2.28
CA VAL A 294 -16.48 3.94 1.15
C VAL A 294 -16.33 3.14 -0.14
N GLN A 295 -17.36 3.18 -0.98
CA GLN A 295 -17.38 2.47 -2.25
C GLN A 295 -17.55 3.44 -3.40
N VAL A 296 -16.75 3.26 -4.46
CA VAL A 296 -16.81 4.05 -5.69
C VAL A 296 -16.87 3.10 -6.88
N PHE A 297 -17.73 3.41 -7.84
CA PHE A 297 -17.95 2.67 -9.08
C PHE A 297 -17.85 3.64 -10.25
N LEU A 298 -17.39 3.16 -11.39
CA LEU A 298 -17.47 3.88 -12.65
C LEU A 298 -18.27 3.08 -13.67
N THR A 299 -18.71 3.79 -14.71
CA THR A 299 -19.32 3.21 -15.89
C THR A 299 -18.79 3.96 -17.10
N TYR A 300 -17.91 3.29 -17.83
CA TYR A 300 -17.36 3.72 -19.10
C TYR A 300 -17.89 2.77 -20.18
N ALA A 301 -18.71 3.26 -21.11
CA ALA A 301 -19.45 2.37 -22.03
C ALA A 301 -18.58 1.44 -22.90
N PRO A 302 -17.37 1.86 -23.35
CA PRO A 302 -16.43 0.98 -24.05
C PRO A 302 -15.70 -0.03 -23.16
N ASP A 303 -15.81 0.05 -21.84
CA ASP A 303 -15.05 -0.78 -20.90
C ASP A 303 -15.29 -2.27 -21.11
N GLN A 304 -14.18 -3.03 -21.17
CA GLN A 304 -14.20 -4.47 -21.41
C GLN A 304 -13.98 -5.29 -20.13
N ASN A 305 -13.68 -4.67 -18.98
CA ASN A 305 -13.38 -5.33 -17.72
C ASN A 305 -14.18 -4.77 -16.54
N ALA A 306 -15.45 -5.17 -16.43
CA ALA A 306 -16.27 -4.75 -15.30
C ALA A 306 -15.76 -5.17 -13.90
N ALA A 307 -14.74 -6.02 -13.79
CA ALA A 307 -14.20 -6.47 -12.50
C ALA A 307 -13.34 -5.40 -11.80
N ASN A 308 -12.79 -4.42 -12.52
CA ASN A 308 -11.96 -3.35 -11.98
C ASN A 308 -12.65 -1.96 -12.03
N ASP A 309 -13.93 -1.92 -12.39
CA ASP A 309 -14.77 -0.70 -12.40
C ASP A 309 -15.13 -0.18 -11.00
N SER A 310 -14.71 -0.87 -9.94
CA SER A 310 -15.11 -0.52 -8.58
C SER A 310 -13.99 -0.66 -7.56
N ILE A 311 -14.04 0.17 -6.53
CA ILE A 311 -13.18 0.08 -5.36
C ILE A 311 -14.01 0.20 -4.08
N SER A 312 -13.59 -0.52 -3.04
CA SER A 312 -14.18 -0.48 -1.71
C SER A 312 -13.05 -0.35 -0.70
N VAL A 313 -13.07 0.73 0.09
CA VAL A 313 -12.04 1.04 1.08
C VAL A 313 -12.69 1.28 2.42
N ASN A 314 -12.13 0.66 3.46
CA ASN A 314 -12.54 0.95 4.83
C ASN A 314 -11.75 2.13 5.37
N VAL A 315 -12.45 3.21 5.72
CA VAL A 315 -11.90 4.43 6.31
C VAL A 315 -12.30 4.46 7.78
N ASN A 316 -11.33 4.55 8.68
CA ASN A 316 -11.60 4.64 10.11
C ASN A 316 -11.75 6.10 10.52
N SER A 317 -12.92 6.48 11.03
CA SER A 317 -13.11 7.74 11.74
C SER A 317 -12.77 7.52 13.22
N PRO A 318 -11.67 8.10 13.76
CA PRO A 318 -11.23 7.80 15.11
C PRO A 318 -12.22 8.32 16.16
N THR A 319 -12.19 7.70 17.34
CA THR A 319 -12.88 8.23 18.53
C THR A 319 -11.86 8.98 19.38
N PRO A 320 -11.67 10.29 19.19
CA PRO A 320 -10.67 11.03 19.94
C PRO A 320 -11.04 11.03 21.42
N THR A 321 -10.06 10.72 22.27
CA THR A 321 -10.17 10.97 23.71
C THR A 321 -9.47 12.27 24.01
N TYR A 322 -10.25 13.33 24.22
CA TYR A 322 -9.70 14.64 24.56
C TYR A 322 -9.49 14.78 26.07
N LEU A 323 -8.28 15.17 26.47
CA LEU A 323 -8.02 15.71 27.78
C LEU A 323 -8.30 17.21 27.77
N SER A 324 -9.27 17.63 28.58
CA SER A 324 -9.71 19.03 28.70
C SER A 324 -9.60 19.60 30.12
N ASN A 325 -9.18 18.78 31.09
CA ASN A 325 -8.95 19.20 32.47
C ASN A 325 -7.51 19.67 32.65
N TYR A 326 -7.29 20.99 32.60
CA TYR A 326 -5.95 21.59 32.71
C TYR A 326 -5.62 22.07 34.14
N PRO A 327 -4.35 21.96 34.57
CA PRO A 327 -3.20 21.45 33.82
C PRO A 327 -3.22 19.92 33.73
N VAL A 328 -2.95 19.40 32.52
CA VAL A 328 -2.64 17.98 32.33
C VAL A 328 -1.18 17.78 32.74
N MET A 329 -0.94 16.93 33.73
CA MET A 329 0.40 16.57 34.19
C MET A 329 0.57 15.06 34.04
N GLU A 330 1.46 14.65 33.14
CA GLU A 330 1.93 13.28 33.06
C GLU A 330 3.22 13.16 33.86
N SER A 331 3.24 12.19 34.78
CA SER A 331 4.37 11.90 35.68
C SER A 331 5.12 10.63 35.28
N LEU A 332 4.54 9.86 34.35
CA LEU A 332 4.96 8.52 33.98
C LEU A 332 4.84 7.51 35.13
N ASP A 333 4.36 7.86 36.33
CA ASP A 333 4.34 6.92 37.46
C ASP A 333 3.18 5.91 37.44
N THR A 334 2.23 6.10 36.51
CA THR A 334 0.99 5.29 36.45
C THR A 334 1.18 3.94 35.74
N PHE A 335 2.42 3.47 35.57
CA PHE A 335 2.72 2.17 34.97
C PHE A 335 2.53 1.02 35.97
N GLY A 336 1.92 -0.08 35.52
CA GLY A 336 1.92 -1.37 36.26
C GLY A 336 3.30 -2.06 36.21
N ALA A 337 4.33 -1.38 36.69
CA ALA A 337 5.66 -1.42 36.07
C ALA A 337 6.55 -2.64 36.35
N VAL A 338 7.39 -2.93 35.35
CA VAL A 338 8.71 -3.59 35.44
C VAL A 338 9.72 -2.61 34.82
N PRO A 339 10.80 -2.23 35.51
CA PRO A 339 11.89 -1.41 34.94
C PRO A 339 12.42 -1.99 33.61
N GLY A 340 12.68 -1.12 32.64
CA GLY A 340 13.11 -1.52 31.29
C GLY A 340 11.95 -1.93 30.36
N SER A 341 10.71 -1.61 30.75
CA SER A 341 9.52 -1.80 29.92
C SER A 341 9.47 -0.78 28.79
N SER A 342 9.00 -1.21 27.62
CA SER A 342 8.64 -0.37 26.47
C SER A 342 7.13 -0.05 26.40
N ALA A 343 6.35 -0.43 27.41
CA ALA A 343 4.92 -0.09 27.45
C ALA A 343 4.72 1.38 27.88
N PRO A 344 4.07 2.24 27.06
CA PRO A 344 3.78 3.64 27.39
C PRO A 344 2.61 3.81 28.38
N PRO A 345 2.47 4.99 29.03
CA PRO A 345 1.46 5.20 30.06
C PRO A 345 0.05 4.96 29.50
N PRO A 346 -0.96 4.70 30.34
CA PRO A 346 -2.34 4.63 29.87
C PRO A 346 -2.68 5.87 29.03
N LEU A 347 -3.21 5.65 27.83
CA LEU A 347 -3.58 6.66 26.80
C LEU A 347 -2.41 7.29 26.02
N TYR A 348 -1.15 7.03 26.37
CA TYR A 348 0.00 7.39 25.54
C TYR A 348 0.35 6.24 24.60
N GLU A 349 0.83 6.57 23.42
CA GLU A 349 1.16 5.59 22.38
C GLU A 349 2.60 5.81 21.91
N GLN A 350 3.33 4.73 21.64
CA GLN A 350 4.64 4.79 21.00
C GLN A 350 4.65 3.91 19.75
N GLU A 351 5.49 4.27 18.79
CA GLU A 351 5.68 3.45 17.59
C GLU A 351 6.49 2.21 17.95
N THR A 352 5.96 1.01 17.69
CA THR A 352 6.65 -0.27 18.00
C THR A 352 7.14 -1.00 16.75
N THR A 353 7.09 -0.34 15.59
CA THR A 353 7.12 -1.01 14.27
C THR A 353 8.47 -0.94 13.54
N ASP A 354 9.45 -0.16 14.02
CA ASP A 354 10.70 0.10 13.30
C ASP A 354 11.89 -0.80 13.68
N GLY A 355 11.73 -1.62 14.72
CA GLY A 355 12.75 -2.57 15.16
C GLY A 355 13.90 -1.92 15.94
N ALA A 356 13.99 -2.35 17.20
CA ALA A 356 15.11 -2.20 18.15
C ALA A 356 15.25 -0.88 18.92
N THR A 357 14.61 0.23 18.53
CA THR A 357 14.68 1.48 19.31
C THR A 357 13.28 1.93 19.72
N ASP A 358 12.95 1.73 21.00
CA ASP A 358 11.67 2.08 21.59
C ASP A 358 11.89 3.12 22.69
N TRP A 359 10.85 3.89 23.04
CA TRP A 359 10.86 4.59 24.31
C TRP A 359 10.86 3.55 25.44
N LEU A 360 11.82 3.68 26.35
CA LEU A 360 11.97 2.85 27.53
C LEU A 360 11.65 3.67 28.76
N PHE A 361 11.04 3.02 29.75
CA PHE A 361 10.63 3.66 30.99
C PHE A 361 11.41 3.08 32.16
N GLU A 362 12.10 3.95 32.89
CA GLU A 362 13.02 3.57 33.95
C GLU A 362 12.85 4.37 35.24
N THR A 363 13.29 3.79 36.35
CA THR A 363 13.26 4.43 37.69
C THR A 363 14.64 4.71 38.28
N ALA A 364 15.68 4.13 37.66
CA ALA A 364 17.06 4.21 38.11
C ALA A 364 17.99 4.32 36.89
N ALA A 365 19.27 4.61 37.12
CA ALA A 365 20.27 4.61 36.05
C ALA A 365 20.48 3.18 35.51
N ALA A 366 20.41 2.98 34.20
CA ALA A 366 20.93 1.76 33.59
C ALA A 366 22.46 1.70 33.76
N PRO A 367 23.05 0.50 33.88
CA PRO A 367 24.42 0.34 34.38
C PRO A 367 25.54 1.03 33.58
N ASN A 368 25.34 1.50 32.33
CA ASN A 368 26.47 1.87 31.45
C ASN A 368 26.37 3.17 30.61
N ASN A 369 25.29 3.98 30.64
CA ASN A 369 25.05 4.95 29.52
C ASN A 369 24.87 6.43 29.91
N GLY A 370 25.31 6.88 31.09
CA GLY A 370 25.21 8.32 31.44
C GLY A 370 23.77 8.85 31.56
N GLN A 371 22.80 7.96 31.74
CA GLN A 371 21.39 8.27 31.99
C GLN A 371 21.19 8.95 33.35
N PRO A 372 20.08 9.69 33.54
CA PRO A 372 19.77 10.27 34.84
C PRO A 372 19.50 9.17 35.88
N GLY A 373 19.97 9.37 37.10
CA GLY A 373 19.80 8.39 38.20
C GLY A 373 18.36 8.27 38.71
N SER A 374 17.49 9.19 38.31
CA SER A 374 16.07 9.26 38.68
C SER A 374 15.36 10.21 37.72
N ASP A 375 14.03 10.25 37.80
CA ASP A 375 13.22 11.34 37.23
C ASP A 375 13.54 12.71 37.86
N HIS A 376 12.86 13.77 37.41
CA HIS A 376 13.05 15.14 37.92
C HIS A 376 12.66 15.29 39.40
N SER A 377 11.72 14.50 39.91
CA SER A 377 11.31 14.58 41.32
C SER A 377 12.27 13.84 42.26
N GLY A 378 13.16 12.99 41.72
CA GLY A 378 14.09 12.17 42.49
C GLY A 378 13.55 10.77 42.80
N THR A 379 12.28 10.51 42.49
CA THR A 379 11.58 9.23 42.65
C THR A 379 10.50 9.10 41.59
N GLY A 380 10.59 8.10 40.70
CA GLY A 380 9.55 7.88 39.71
C GLY A 380 10.10 7.42 38.37
N PHE A 381 9.19 7.23 37.41
CA PHE A 381 9.56 6.86 36.05
C PHE A 381 10.00 8.05 35.21
N TYR A 382 10.98 7.83 34.34
CA TYR A 382 11.31 8.72 33.24
C TYR A 382 11.35 7.91 31.93
N ALA A 383 11.02 8.59 30.83
CA ALA A 383 11.13 8.02 29.49
C ALA A 383 12.51 8.36 28.91
N TYR A 384 13.17 7.40 28.27
CA TYR A 384 14.41 7.62 27.54
C TYR A 384 14.48 6.76 26.29
N CYS A 385 15.36 7.12 25.37
CA CYS A 385 15.73 6.29 24.23
C CYS A 385 17.22 5.97 24.31
N ASP A 386 17.61 4.74 23.98
CA ASP A 386 19.01 4.31 24.00
C ASP A 386 19.66 4.54 22.63
N ASP A 387 20.77 5.26 22.61
CA ASP A 387 21.56 5.60 21.41
C ASP A 387 22.91 4.85 21.36
N THR A 388 23.10 3.80 22.18
CA THR A 388 24.37 3.04 22.24
C THR A 388 24.81 2.43 20.92
N ASN A 389 23.87 2.19 20.00
CA ASN A 389 24.15 1.79 18.64
C ASN A 389 23.74 2.91 17.68
N THR A 390 24.47 3.06 16.58
CA THR A 390 24.07 3.97 15.49
C THR A 390 22.74 3.51 14.92
N ASN A 391 21.66 4.19 15.32
CA ASN A 391 20.31 3.90 14.90
C ASN A 391 19.77 5.12 14.14
N GLU A 392 19.33 4.92 12.90
CA GLU A 392 18.77 5.98 12.03
C GLU A 392 17.23 6.08 12.15
N SER A 393 16.62 5.35 13.10
CA SER A 393 15.18 5.27 13.25
C SER A 393 14.61 6.39 14.12
N ALA A 394 13.49 6.97 13.69
CA ALA A 394 12.80 8.02 14.42
C ALA A 394 11.84 7.40 15.45
N VAL A 395 12.08 7.68 16.74
CA VAL A 395 11.20 7.28 17.84
C VAL A 395 10.17 8.37 18.14
N SER A 396 8.93 7.99 18.46
CA SER A 396 7.89 8.93 18.89
C SER A 396 7.09 8.41 20.07
N LEU A 397 6.74 9.33 20.99
CA LEU A 397 5.81 9.10 22.10
C LEU A 397 4.70 10.14 21.97
N ARG A 398 3.48 9.68 21.72
CA ARG A 398 2.30 10.49 21.42
C ARG A 398 1.43 10.61 22.66
N SER A 399 1.01 11.83 22.98
CA SER A 399 0.04 12.07 24.05
C SER A 399 -1.39 11.80 23.58
N PRO A 400 -2.34 11.66 24.50
CA PRO A 400 -3.76 11.81 24.18
C PRO A 400 -4.03 13.16 23.51
N CYS A 401 -5.18 13.26 22.84
CA CYS A 401 -5.61 14.51 22.23
C CYS A 401 -5.84 15.58 23.32
N LEU A 402 -5.30 16.78 23.11
CA LEU A 402 -5.46 17.90 24.03
C LEU A 402 -6.49 18.88 23.46
N ASP A 403 -7.63 19.07 24.14
CA ASP A 403 -8.62 20.08 23.76
C ASP A 403 -8.23 21.47 24.29
N LEU A 404 -7.50 22.22 23.47
CA LEU A 404 -7.02 23.55 23.83
C LEU A 404 -8.09 24.65 23.69
N ALA A 405 -9.32 24.35 23.27
CA ALA A 405 -10.32 25.37 22.94
C ALA A 405 -10.67 26.28 24.12
N ALA A 406 -10.56 25.76 25.35
CA ALA A 406 -10.85 26.50 26.58
C ALA A 406 -9.64 27.27 27.16
N ILE A 407 -8.43 27.13 26.59
CA ILE A 407 -7.22 27.75 27.12
C ILE A 407 -6.87 29.02 26.35
N ALA A 408 -6.91 30.17 27.01
CA ALA A 408 -6.58 31.46 26.38
C ALA A 408 -5.09 31.60 25.99
N ASN A 409 -4.19 30.94 26.71
CA ASN A 409 -2.74 30.95 26.46
C ASN A 409 -2.16 29.54 26.73
N PRO A 410 -2.31 28.58 25.80
CA PRO A 410 -1.80 27.23 25.99
C PRO A 410 -0.27 27.25 26.09
N ALA A 411 0.26 26.55 27.10
CA ALA A 411 1.70 26.39 27.30
C ALA A 411 2.01 24.94 27.66
N LEU A 412 3.04 24.38 27.01
CA LEU A 412 3.58 23.06 27.31
C LEU A 412 4.88 23.22 28.10
N LYS A 413 5.02 22.47 29.18
CA LYS A 413 6.24 22.41 29.98
C LYS A 413 6.60 20.96 30.22
N PHE A 414 7.86 20.62 29.99
CA PHE A 414 8.41 19.30 30.26
C PHE A 414 9.78 19.43 30.93
N TRP A 415 10.19 18.38 31.62
CA TRP A 415 11.54 18.23 32.13
C TRP A 415 12.34 17.38 31.15
N LEU A 416 13.50 17.87 30.74
CA LEU A 416 14.39 17.17 29.81
C LEU A 416 15.76 17.01 30.43
N TYR A 417 16.29 15.80 30.35
CA TYR A 417 17.69 15.51 30.61
C TYR A 417 18.36 15.17 29.28
N SER A 418 19.48 15.83 28.96
CA SER A 418 20.33 15.50 27.82
C SER A 418 21.78 15.60 28.26
N ASN A 419 22.55 14.54 28.05
CA ASN A 419 23.98 14.46 28.34
C ASN A 419 24.84 14.62 27.07
N ASN A 420 24.24 15.05 25.95
CA ASN A 420 24.95 15.25 24.68
C ASN A 420 26.05 16.29 24.84
N THR A 421 27.29 15.84 24.97
CA THR A 421 28.44 16.69 24.72
C THR A 421 28.50 16.93 23.21
N ASN A 422 28.20 18.14 22.77
CA ASN A 422 28.51 18.58 21.40
C ASN A 422 30.03 18.43 21.16
N THR A 423 30.47 17.28 20.65
CA THR A 423 31.76 17.17 19.99
C THR A 423 31.51 17.40 18.51
N GLY A 424 31.48 18.68 18.14
CA GLY A 424 31.50 19.10 16.73
C GLY A 424 32.83 18.79 16.05
#